data_AF-A0A0B6ZHB3-F1
#
_entry.id   AF-A0A0B6ZHB3-F1
#
_cell.length_a   1.000
_cell.length_b   1.000
_cell.length_c   1.000
_cell.angle_alpha   90.00
_cell.angle_beta   90.00
_cell.angle_gamma   90.00
#
_symmetry.space_group_name_H-M   'P 1'
#
loop_
_entity.id
_entity.type
_entity.pdbx_description
1 polymer ?
#
loop_
_entity_poly.entity_id
_entity_poly.type
_entity_poly.pdbx_seq_one_letter_code
_entity_poly.pdbx_strand_id
1 'polypeptide(L)'
;MHAAMLAYTVNTSLQVASEDVRKMAETKIPSVETFSPCFDSFDFPPRTIPDSQTVMSCLSMFEDLGFVSRWRIKIETLVRFLLMVKKGYRNPPYHNWMHAYAVTHFCYLLIKNLHLHNYLEDIELLALFVSCLCHDIDHRGTTNSFQVQSQSVLAALYSSEGSVM
;
A
#
# COMPACT_ATOMS: atom_id res chain seq x y z
N MET A 1 35.23 -1.96 -24.41
CA MET A 1 34.18 -0.97 -24.76
C MET A 1 32.75 -1.48 -24.49
N HIS A 2 32.53 -2.45 -23.59
CA HIS A 2 31.20 -3.07 -23.37
C HIS A 2 30.75 -3.11 -21.89
N ALA A 3 31.38 -2.34 -21.00
CA ALA A 3 31.05 -2.33 -19.57
C ALA A 3 30.34 -1.05 -19.09
N ALA A 4 30.16 -0.04 -19.95
CA ALA A 4 29.62 1.27 -19.57
C ALA A 4 28.12 1.46 -19.89
N MET A 5 27.46 0.50 -20.56
CA MET A 5 26.08 0.66 -21.05
C MET A 5 25.01 0.02 -20.14
N LEU A 6 25.39 -0.57 -19.01
CA LEU A 6 24.47 -1.16 -18.03
C LEU A 6 24.19 -0.27 -16.81
N ALA A 7 24.90 0.86 -16.67
CA ALA A 7 24.72 1.79 -15.55
C ALA A 7 23.71 2.93 -15.84
N TYR A 8 23.19 3.03 -17.07
CA TYR A 8 22.29 4.13 -17.48
C TYR A 8 20.80 3.77 -17.48
N THR A 9 20.44 2.55 -17.07
CA THR A 9 19.05 2.07 -17.01
C THR A 9 18.55 1.93 -15.56
N VAL A 10 19.00 2.82 -14.66
CA VAL A 10 18.29 3.00 -13.39
C VAL A 10 17.03 3.81 -13.65
N ASN A 11 15.97 3.06 -13.98
CA ASN A 11 14.64 3.26 -13.43
C ASN A 11 13.84 4.52 -13.85
N THR A 12 13.50 4.63 -15.14
CA THR A 12 12.38 5.48 -15.60
C THR A 12 11.01 4.77 -15.46
N SER A 13 10.98 3.47 -15.15
CA SER A 13 9.74 2.68 -15.14
C SER A 13 8.95 2.75 -13.84
N LEU A 14 9.55 3.11 -12.69
CA LEU A 14 8.83 3.20 -11.41
C LEU A 14 8.18 4.56 -11.14
N GLN A 15 8.39 5.59 -11.94
CA GLN A 15 7.81 6.92 -11.66
C GLN A 15 6.30 6.96 -11.97
N VAL A 16 5.50 7.52 -11.05
CA VAL A 16 4.10 7.87 -11.31
C VAL A 16 4.06 9.21 -12.02
N ALA A 17 3.14 9.39 -12.98
CA ALA A 17 3.03 10.64 -13.72
C ALA A 17 2.66 11.79 -12.78
N SER A 18 3.42 12.90 -12.83
CA SER A 18 3.19 14.07 -11.98
C SER A 18 1.79 14.67 -12.15
N GLU A 19 1.20 14.52 -13.33
CA GLU A 19 -0.16 14.96 -13.63
C GLU A 19 -1.22 14.19 -12.83
N ASP A 20 -1.07 12.88 -12.70
CA ASP A 20 -2.01 12.04 -11.96
C ASP A 20 -1.95 12.33 -10.46
N VAL A 21 -0.73 12.56 -9.94
CA VAL A 21 -0.52 13.00 -8.56
C VAL A 21 -1.21 14.33 -8.32
N ARG A 22 -0.99 15.32 -9.19
CA ARG A 22 -1.56 16.66 -9.03
C ARG A 22 -3.08 16.65 -9.06
N LYS A 23 -3.67 16.01 -10.09
CA LYS A 23 -5.13 15.87 -10.22
C LYS A 23 -5.77 15.25 -8.98
N MET A 24 -5.19 14.17 -8.46
CA MET A 24 -5.72 13.51 -7.29
C MET A 24 -5.51 14.33 -6.00
N ALA A 25 -4.36 14.99 -5.85
CA ALA A 25 -4.08 15.85 -4.70
C ALA A 25 -4.96 17.12 -4.63
N GLU A 26 -5.40 17.63 -5.79
CA GLU A 26 -6.33 18.76 -5.89
C GLU A 26 -7.80 18.33 -5.71
N THR A 27 -8.09 17.03 -5.83
CA THR A 27 -9.44 16.51 -5.63
C THR A 27 -9.80 16.59 -4.14
N LYS A 28 -11.00 17.09 -3.83
CA LYS A 28 -11.52 17.07 -2.46
C LYS A 28 -11.59 15.63 -1.96
N ILE A 29 -10.93 15.35 -0.85
CA ILE A 29 -10.95 14.03 -0.21
C ILE A 29 -12.37 13.78 0.32
N PRO A 30 -13.09 12.74 -0.16
CA PRO A 30 -14.44 12.46 0.28
C PRO A 30 -14.46 11.79 1.66
N SER A 31 -15.60 11.85 2.36
CA SER A 31 -15.86 10.98 3.52
C SER A 31 -15.83 9.52 3.06
N VAL A 32 -15.35 8.62 3.92
CA VAL A 32 -15.36 7.17 3.69
C VAL A 32 -16.76 6.61 3.39
N GLU A 33 -17.81 7.24 3.92
CA GLU A 33 -19.21 6.88 3.69
C GLU A 33 -19.64 7.07 2.23
N THR A 34 -18.90 7.85 1.46
CA THR A 34 -19.13 8.07 0.02
C THR A 34 -18.89 6.77 -0.77
N PHE A 35 -17.99 5.91 -0.30
CA PHE A 35 -17.73 4.61 -0.94
C PHE A 35 -18.79 3.57 -0.57
N SER A 36 -19.28 3.62 0.67
CA SER A 36 -20.37 2.77 1.16
C SER A 36 -20.89 3.30 2.51
N PRO A 37 -22.21 3.29 2.78
CA PRO A 37 -22.74 3.63 4.10
C PRO A 37 -22.25 2.70 5.23
N CYS A 38 -21.80 1.49 4.88
CA CYS A 38 -21.27 0.51 5.82
C CYS A 38 -19.76 0.33 5.67
N PHE A 39 -19.03 1.31 5.11
CA PHE A 39 -17.60 1.19 4.83
C PHE A 39 -16.74 0.82 6.07
N ASP A 40 -17.19 1.19 7.27
CA ASP A 40 -16.52 0.90 8.54
C ASP A 40 -17.12 -0.28 9.32
N SER A 41 -18.01 -1.06 8.69
CA SER A 41 -18.55 -2.30 9.25
C SER A 41 -17.68 -3.51 8.91
N PHE A 42 -17.58 -4.47 9.83
CA PHE A 42 -16.90 -5.75 9.60
C PHE A 42 -17.53 -6.60 8.49
N ASP A 43 -18.82 -6.40 8.21
CA ASP A 43 -19.51 -7.14 7.14
C ASP A 43 -19.27 -6.55 5.75
N PHE A 44 -18.59 -5.40 5.65
CA PHE A 44 -18.33 -4.75 4.37
C PHE A 44 -17.19 -5.43 3.61
N PRO A 45 -17.43 -5.90 2.37
CA PRO A 45 -16.40 -6.54 1.56
C PRO A 45 -15.57 -5.50 0.80
N PRO A 46 -14.32 -5.17 1.20
CA PRO A 46 -13.53 -4.10 0.57
C PRO A 46 -13.26 -4.34 -0.91
N ARG A 47 -13.21 -5.60 -1.35
CA ARG A 47 -12.98 -5.96 -2.76
C ARG A 47 -14.12 -5.54 -3.71
N THR A 48 -15.24 -5.05 -3.18
CA THR A 48 -16.32 -4.46 -3.99
C THR A 48 -16.00 -3.04 -4.46
N ILE A 49 -15.03 -2.37 -3.84
CA ILE A 49 -14.56 -1.05 -4.28
C ILE A 49 -13.80 -1.20 -5.61
N PRO A 50 -14.19 -0.44 -6.66
CA PRO A 50 -13.49 -0.48 -7.93
C PRO A 50 -12.00 -0.12 -7.78
N ASP A 51 -11.13 -0.80 -8.53
CA ASP A 51 -9.68 -0.58 -8.49
C ASP A 51 -9.30 0.91 -8.69
N SER A 52 -10.05 1.62 -9.55
CA SER A 52 -9.86 3.06 -9.81
C SER A 52 -10.14 3.96 -8.61
N GLN A 53 -10.92 3.50 -7.62
CA GLN A 53 -11.28 4.26 -6.42
C GLN A 53 -10.43 3.90 -5.20
N THR A 54 -9.76 2.75 -5.21
CA THR A 54 -8.99 2.26 -4.04
C THR A 54 -7.95 3.25 -3.50
N VAL A 55 -7.25 4.00 -4.36
CA VAL A 55 -6.26 5.00 -3.91
C VAL A 55 -6.93 6.16 -3.18
N MET A 56 -8.05 6.67 -3.72
CA MET A 56 -8.83 7.72 -3.05
C MET A 56 -9.44 7.19 -1.75
N SER A 57 -9.89 5.94 -1.73
CA SER A 57 -10.39 5.28 -0.52
C SER A 57 -9.30 5.17 0.57
N CYS A 58 -8.06 4.82 0.20
CA CYS A 58 -6.93 4.87 1.14
C CYS A 58 -6.69 6.28 1.66
N LEU A 59 -6.69 7.29 0.79
CA LEU A 59 -6.53 8.70 1.19
C LEU A 59 -7.63 9.13 2.18
N SER A 60 -8.89 8.76 1.94
CA SER A 60 -9.99 8.99 2.88
C SER A 60 -9.80 8.27 4.22
N MET A 61 -9.26 7.04 4.24
CA MET A 61 -8.94 6.35 5.50
C MET A 61 -7.82 7.06 6.28
N PHE A 62 -6.80 7.60 5.61
CA PHE A 62 -5.74 8.40 6.26
C PHE A 62 -6.30 9.67 6.92
N GLU A 63 -7.24 10.36 6.25
CA GLU A 63 -7.93 11.53 6.79
C GLU A 63 -8.85 11.16 7.95
N ASP A 64 -9.69 10.13 7.79
CA ASP A 64 -10.68 9.71 8.79
C ASP A 64 -10.02 9.20 10.09
N LEU A 65 -8.89 8.51 9.98
CA LEU A 65 -8.07 8.12 11.14
C LEU A 65 -7.27 9.29 11.75
N GLY A 66 -7.31 10.47 11.16
CA GLY A 66 -6.61 11.67 11.64
C GLY A 66 -5.09 11.64 11.42
N PHE A 67 -4.55 10.71 10.65
CA PHE A 67 -3.11 10.58 10.42
C PHE A 67 -2.53 11.78 9.67
N VAL A 68 -3.28 12.32 8.69
CA VAL A 68 -2.81 13.46 7.90
C VAL A 68 -2.57 14.69 8.79
N SER A 69 -3.56 15.06 9.59
CA SER A 69 -3.49 16.25 10.44
C SER A 69 -2.48 16.08 11.57
N ARG A 70 -2.48 14.93 12.25
CA ARG A 70 -1.58 14.62 13.37
C ARG A 70 -0.11 14.67 12.97
N TRP A 71 0.25 14.05 11.84
CA TRP A 71 1.62 13.96 11.38
C TRP A 71 2.00 15.01 10.34
N ARG A 72 1.09 15.95 10.04
CA ARG A 72 1.26 17.04 9.06
C ARG A 72 1.72 16.52 7.69
N ILE A 73 1.13 15.40 7.27
CA ILE A 73 1.47 14.75 6.01
C ILE A 73 0.98 15.64 4.86
N LYS A 74 1.88 16.02 3.95
CA LYS A 74 1.49 16.77 2.75
C LYS A 74 0.66 15.87 1.84
N ILE A 75 -0.54 16.30 1.45
CA ILE A 75 -1.46 15.53 0.60
C ILE A 75 -0.78 15.05 -0.69
N GLU A 76 -0.04 15.93 -1.37
CA GLU A 76 0.67 15.57 -2.59
C GLU A 76 1.74 14.47 -2.37
N THR A 77 2.42 14.49 -1.21
CA THR A 77 3.37 13.45 -0.83
C THR A 77 2.64 12.13 -0.56
N LEU A 78 1.51 12.17 0.16
CA LEU A 78 0.71 10.99 0.46
C LEU A 78 0.09 10.36 -0.80
N VAL A 79 -0.49 11.18 -1.68
CA VAL A 79 -1.04 10.72 -2.97
C VAL A 79 0.05 10.06 -3.81
N ARG A 80 1.23 10.69 -3.92
CA ARG A 80 2.37 10.11 -4.62
C ARG A 80 2.80 8.79 -3.99
N PHE A 81 2.88 8.73 -2.66
CA PHE A 81 3.19 7.49 -1.93
C PHE A 81 2.19 6.39 -2.25
N LEU A 82 0.88 6.63 -2.13
CA LEU A 82 -0.16 5.64 -2.39
C LEU A 82 -0.14 5.14 -3.84
N LEU A 83 0.04 6.04 -4.81
CA LEU A 83 0.16 5.66 -6.23
C LEU A 83 1.42 4.83 -6.50
N MET A 84 2.55 5.16 -5.86
CA MET A 84 3.79 4.39 -5.95
C MET A 84 3.65 2.99 -5.32
N VAL A 85 3.02 2.90 -4.15
CA VAL A 85 2.74 1.61 -3.48
C VAL A 85 1.88 0.74 -4.39
N LYS A 86 0.75 1.27 -4.90
CA LYS A 86 -0.13 0.55 -5.83
C LYS A 86 0.63 0.05 -7.06
N LYS A 87 1.47 0.90 -7.65
CA LYS A 87 2.31 0.55 -8.82
C LYS A 87 3.38 -0.51 -8.49
N GLY A 88 3.82 -0.59 -7.23
CA GLY A 88 4.78 -1.58 -6.74
C GLY A 88 4.21 -3.00 -6.63
N TYR A 89 2.89 -3.17 -6.63
CA TYR A 89 2.28 -4.49 -6.67
C TYR A 89 2.23 -5.04 -8.10
N ARG A 90 2.63 -6.31 -8.23
CA ARG A 90 2.42 -7.09 -9.47
C ARG A 90 0.97 -7.56 -9.57
N ASN A 91 0.67 -8.30 -10.64
CA ASN A 91 -0.67 -8.87 -10.87
C ASN A 91 -0.72 -10.41 -10.81
N PRO A 92 -0.20 -11.09 -9.75
CA PRO A 92 -0.50 -12.49 -9.54
C PRO A 92 -1.98 -12.65 -9.11
N PRO A 93 -2.55 -13.87 -9.14
CA PRO A 93 -3.96 -14.08 -8.83
C PRO A 93 -4.41 -13.59 -7.44
N TYR A 94 -3.53 -13.59 -6.44
CA TYR A 94 -3.88 -13.21 -5.06
C TYR A 94 -3.06 -12.04 -4.49
N HIS A 95 -1.73 -12.18 -4.36
CA HIS A 95 -0.83 -11.16 -3.78
C HIS A 95 -0.61 -9.96 -4.71
N ASN A 96 -1.69 -9.24 -5.00
CA ASN A 96 -1.74 -8.04 -5.84
C ASN A 96 -2.24 -6.84 -5.01
N TRP A 97 -2.34 -5.67 -5.63
CA TRP A 97 -2.78 -4.44 -4.97
C TRP A 97 -4.13 -4.60 -4.25
N MET A 98 -5.08 -5.36 -4.81
CA MET A 98 -6.40 -5.52 -4.20
C MET A 98 -6.35 -6.33 -2.89
N HIS A 99 -5.38 -7.24 -2.77
CA HIS A 99 -5.09 -7.92 -1.50
C HIS A 99 -4.55 -6.93 -0.46
N ALA A 100 -3.53 -6.15 -0.80
CA ALA A 100 -2.98 -5.15 0.10
C ALA A 100 -4.01 -4.11 0.54
N TYR A 101 -4.86 -3.66 -0.39
CA TYR A 101 -6.00 -2.78 -0.10
C TYR A 101 -6.97 -3.42 0.89
N ALA A 102 -7.38 -4.68 0.69
CA ALA A 102 -8.29 -5.37 1.60
C ALA A 102 -7.68 -5.57 3.00
N VAL A 103 -6.39 -5.90 3.10
CA VAL A 103 -5.66 -5.98 4.38
C VAL A 103 -5.60 -4.62 5.08
N THR A 104 -5.32 -3.55 4.32
CA THR A 104 -5.30 -2.17 4.83
C THR A 104 -6.68 -1.74 5.33
N HIS A 105 -7.74 -2.04 4.57
CA HIS A 105 -9.12 -1.76 4.98
C HIS A 105 -9.49 -2.51 6.26
N PHE A 106 -9.11 -3.78 6.40
CA PHE A 106 -9.34 -4.53 7.64
C PHE A 106 -8.59 -3.90 8.83
N CYS A 107 -7.35 -3.42 8.63
CA CYS A 107 -6.63 -2.65 9.65
C CYS A 107 -7.39 -1.37 10.05
N TYR A 108 -7.93 -0.62 9.08
CA TYR A 108 -8.81 0.52 9.36
C TYR A 108 -10.02 0.12 10.21
N LEU A 109 -10.69 -1.00 9.89
CA LEU A 109 -11.81 -1.50 10.69
C LEU A 109 -11.42 -1.82 12.14
N LEU A 110 -10.26 -2.45 12.35
CA LEU A 110 -9.75 -2.75 13.69
C LEU A 110 -9.50 -1.46 14.48
N ILE A 111 -8.84 -0.46 13.88
CA ILE A 111 -8.56 0.82 14.53
C ILE A 111 -9.86 1.53 14.96
N LYS A 112 -10.86 1.56 14.07
CA LYS A 112 -12.16 2.22 14.30
C LYS A 112 -13.00 1.50 15.35
N ASN A 113 -13.19 0.19 15.20
CA ASN A 113 -14.18 -0.57 15.96
C ASN A 113 -13.64 -1.14 17.27
N LEU A 114 -12.33 -1.33 17.41
CA LEU A 114 -11.72 -1.90 18.61
C LEU A 114 -11.01 -0.86 19.48
N HIS A 115 -11.07 0.42 19.10
CA HIS A 115 -10.47 1.53 19.84
C HIS A 115 -8.98 1.29 20.14
N LEU A 116 -8.20 0.91 19.12
CA LEU A 116 -6.80 0.49 19.29
C LEU A 116 -5.87 1.57 19.88
N HIS A 117 -6.27 2.84 19.87
CA HIS A 117 -5.59 3.93 20.56
C HIS A 117 -5.47 3.73 22.09
N ASN A 118 -6.26 2.82 22.68
CA ASN A 118 -6.13 2.45 24.08
C ASN A 118 -5.02 1.43 24.36
N TYR A 119 -4.44 0.83 23.31
CA TYR A 119 -3.48 -0.27 23.41
C TYR A 119 -2.17 0.00 22.68
N LEU A 120 -2.19 0.83 21.64
CA LEU A 120 -1.05 1.16 20.79
C LEU A 120 -0.84 2.67 20.78
N GLU A 121 0.41 3.08 20.68
CA GLU A 121 0.78 4.46 20.45
C GLU A 121 0.34 4.94 19.07
N ASP A 122 0.11 6.25 18.95
CA ASP A 122 -0.33 6.86 17.69
C ASP A 122 0.63 6.59 16.51
N ILE A 123 1.92 6.46 16.79
CA ILE A 123 2.94 6.11 15.79
C ILE A 123 2.88 4.63 15.40
N GLU A 124 2.58 3.73 16.34
CA GLU A 124 2.41 2.31 16.08
C GLU A 124 1.16 2.06 15.21
N LEU A 125 0.08 2.82 15.43
CA LEU A 125 -1.11 2.77 14.58
C LEU A 125 -0.81 3.21 13.13
N LEU A 126 -0.05 4.31 12.96
CA LEU A 126 0.39 4.75 11.64
C LEU A 126 1.29 3.69 10.99
N ALA A 127 2.26 3.16 11.74
CA ALA A 127 3.18 2.14 11.26
C ALA A 127 2.43 0.87 10.83
N LEU A 128 1.50 0.37 11.65
CA LEU A 128 0.66 -0.79 11.32
C LEU A 128 -0.12 -0.57 10.02
N PHE A 129 -0.76 0.61 9.88
CA PHE A 129 -1.55 0.93 8.70
C PHE A 129 -0.70 1.01 7.41
N VAL A 130 0.46 1.65 7.49
CA VAL A 130 1.43 1.74 6.39
C VAL A 130 2.04 0.37 6.07
N SER A 131 2.32 -0.45 7.09
CA SER A 131 2.81 -1.83 6.91
C SER A 131 1.79 -2.68 6.14
N CYS A 132 0.50 -2.60 6.46
CA CYS A 132 -0.55 -3.29 5.70
C CYS A 132 -0.56 -2.92 4.21
N LEU A 133 -0.35 -1.63 3.89
CA LEU A 133 -0.26 -1.16 2.50
C LEU A 133 0.96 -1.73 1.76
N CYS A 134 2.07 -1.93 2.46
CA CYS A 134 3.36 -2.24 1.84
C CYS A 134 3.79 -3.71 1.95
N HIS A 135 3.10 -4.53 2.75
CA HIS A 135 3.62 -5.83 3.20
C HIS A 135 3.98 -6.83 2.09
N ASP A 136 3.33 -6.74 0.92
CA ASP A 136 3.47 -7.70 -0.18
C ASP A 136 3.95 -7.01 -1.48
N ILE A 137 4.61 -5.85 -1.38
CA ILE A 137 5.14 -5.13 -2.57
C ILE A 137 6.08 -6.04 -3.37
N ASP A 138 5.96 -5.98 -4.71
CA ASP A 138 6.72 -6.80 -5.68
C ASP A 138 6.50 -8.33 -5.59
N HIS A 139 5.52 -8.81 -4.80
CA HIS A 139 5.29 -10.25 -4.64
C HIS A 139 5.04 -10.96 -5.98
N ARG A 140 5.76 -12.06 -6.23
CA ARG A 140 5.80 -12.75 -7.54
C ARG A 140 4.82 -13.91 -7.69
N GLY A 141 4.00 -14.16 -6.66
CA GLY A 141 3.06 -15.29 -6.63
C GLY A 141 3.74 -16.64 -6.38
N THR A 142 4.91 -16.61 -5.74
CA THR A 142 5.69 -17.81 -5.36
C THR A 142 5.94 -17.76 -3.86
N THR A 143 6.47 -18.83 -3.26
CA THR A 143 6.75 -18.90 -1.81
C THR A 143 8.24 -18.70 -1.51
N ASN A 144 8.61 -18.43 -0.26
CA ASN A 144 10.02 -18.34 0.16
C ASN A 144 10.81 -19.60 -0.19
N SER A 145 10.21 -20.78 0.02
CA SER A 145 10.81 -22.06 -0.36
C SER A 145 11.13 -22.13 -1.86
N PHE A 146 10.24 -21.61 -2.71
CA PHE A 146 10.48 -21.52 -4.14
C PHE A 146 11.64 -20.57 -4.48
N GLN A 147 11.75 -19.42 -3.81
CA GLN A 147 12.86 -18.48 -4.01
C GLN A 147 14.21 -19.15 -3.72
N VAL A 148 14.32 -19.89 -2.61
CA VAL A 148 15.54 -20.61 -2.24
C VAL A 148 15.86 -21.73 -3.24
N GLN A 149 14.86 -22.54 -3.60
CA GLN A 149 15.05 -23.67 -4.53
C GLN A 149 15.41 -23.23 -5.94
N SER A 150 14.83 -22.12 -6.40
CA SER A 150 15.12 -21.53 -7.72
C SER A 150 16.40 -20.70 -7.74
N GLN A 151 17.11 -20.57 -6.61
CA GLN A 151 18.31 -19.74 -6.47
C GLN A 151 18.08 -18.32 -6.98
N SER A 152 16.92 -17.75 -6.63
CA SER A 152 16.55 -16.43 -7.11
C SER A 152 17.48 -15.34 -6.56
N VAL A 153 17.46 -14.17 -7.20
CA VAL A 153 18.19 -12.98 -6.70
C VAL A 153 17.74 -12.60 -5.28
N LEU A 154 16.45 -12.75 -4.96
CA LEU A 154 15.95 -12.49 -3.60
C LEU A 154 16.54 -13.47 -2.59
N ALA A 155 16.60 -14.76 -2.91
CA ALA A 155 17.24 -15.75 -2.05
C ALA A 155 18.74 -15.50 -1.89
N ALA A 156 19.43 -15.07 -2.95
CA ALA A 156 20.84 -14.71 -2.87
C ALA A 156 21.11 -13.56 -1.88
N LEU A 157 20.14 -12.65 -1.70
CA LEU A 157 20.25 -11.52 -0.77
C LEU A 157 19.80 -11.84 0.66
N TYR A 158 18.74 -12.66 0.83
CA TYR A 158 18.03 -12.78 2.12
C TYR A 158 17.86 -14.21 2.65
N SER A 159 18.40 -15.23 1.97
CA SER A 159 18.18 -16.64 2.37
C SER A 159 18.67 -17.01 3.77
N SER A 160 19.60 -16.25 4.36
CA SER A 160 20.07 -16.47 5.73
C SER A 160 19.03 -16.15 6.82
N GLU A 161 17.96 -15.40 6.48
CA GLU A 161 17.02 -14.85 7.48
C GLU A 161 15.62 -15.51 7.45
N GLY A 162 15.38 -16.49 6.57
CA GLY A 162 14.14 -17.29 6.52
C GLY A 162 12.90 -16.60 5.92
N SER A 163 12.87 -15.26 5.93
CA SER A 163 11.85 -14.42 5.28
C SER A 163 12.42 -13.77 4.02
N VAL A 164 12.37 -14.50 2.90
CA VAL A 164 13.01 -14.10 1.63
C VAL A 164 12.21 -13.06 0.83
N MET A 165 10.87 -13.14 0.91
CA MET A 165 9.93 -12.12 0.42
C MET A 165 9.33 -11.36 1.59
#